data_AF-A0A7K4BKX2-F1
#
_entry.id   AF-A0A7K4BKX2-F1
#
_cell.length_a   1.000
_cell.length_b   1.000
_cell.length_c   1.000
_cell.angle_alpha   90.00
_cell.angle_beta   90.00
_cell.angle_gamma   90.00
#
_symmetry.space_group_name_H-M   'P 1'
#
loop_
_entity.id
_entity.type
_entity.pdbx_description
1 polymer ?
#
loop_
_entity_poly.entity_id
_entity_poly.type
_entity_poly.pdbx_seq_one_letter_code
_entity_poly.pdbx_strand_id
1 'polypeptide(L)'
;MSQDRLPQMIISIMLLADFDVSERCNIRPRSFDLIVKRGDILVIIKVASHIDNVSADIAWDLNLIAQHLGATPLIVGERARDADLERGVVYIRYGLFAISPETLYDYFVEGVPPLVYAS
;
A
#
# COMPACT_ATOMS: atom_id res chain seq x y z
N MET A 1 -6.93 2.82 20.71
CA MET A 1 -6.69 4.12 20.05
C MET A 1 -5.66 4.05 18.89
N SER A 2 -5.32 2.88 18.31
CA SER A 2 -4.23 2.80 17.31
C SER A 2 -4.61 2.24 15.93
N GLN A 3 -5.76 1.59 15.75
CA GLN A 3 -6.03 0.81 14.52
C GLN A 3 -6.28 1.67 13.26
N ASP A 4 -6.63 2.95 13.43
CA ASP A 4 -6.95 3.86 12.32
C ASP A 4 -5.81 4.78 11.89
N ARG A 5 -4.68 4.80 12.62
CA ARG A 5 -3.59 5.75 12.36
C ARG A 5 -2.97 5.54 11.00
N LEU A 6 -2.55 4.31 10.71
CA LEU A 6 -1.82 4.00 9.49
C LEU A 6 -2.68 4.23 8.22
N PRO A 7 -3.92 3.73 8.13
CA PRO A 7 -4.79 4.07 6.99
C PRO A 7 -5.02 5.58 6.83
N GLN A 8 -5.18 6.32 7.94
CA GLN A 8 -5.36 7.78 7.86
C GLN A 8 -4.12 8.49 7.34
N MET A 9 -2.94 8.07 7.77
CA MET A 9 -1.67 8.59 7.27
C MET A 9 -1.52 8.32 5.76
N ILE A 10 -1.85 7.11 5.31
CA ILE A 10 -1.82 6.77 3.87
C ILE A 10 -2.79 7.66 3.08
N ILE A 11 -4.02 7.85 3.58
CA ILE A 11 -4.98 8.77 2.95
C ILE A 11 -4.39 10.18 2.85
N SER A 12 -3.79 10.71 3.92
CA SER A 12 -3.18 12.04 3.92
C SER A 12 -2.03 12.18 2.93
N ILE A 13 -1.15 11.17 2.82
CA ILE A 13 -0.05 11.15 1.84
C ILE A 13 -0.60 11.18 0.41
N MET A 14 -1.60 10.34 0.11
CA MET A 14 -2.16 10.27 -1.23
C MET A 14 -2.91 11.57 -1.62
N LEU A 15 -3.63 12.19 -0.69
CA LEU A 15 -4.25 13.50 -0.91
C LEU A 15 -3.20 14.61 -1.15
N LEU A 16 -2.09 14.61 -0.39
CA LEU A 16 -0.97 15.54 -0.62
C LEU A 16 -0.32 15.33 -1.99
N ALA A 17 -0.33 14.10 -2.49
CA ALA A 17 0.13 13.74 -3.82
C ALA A 17 -0.92 14.02 -4.92
N ASP A 18 -2.00 14.75 -4.65
CA ASP A 18 -3.04 15.09 -5.63
C ASP A 18 -3.77 13.85 -6.21
N PHE A 19 -3.90 12.78 -5.41
CA PHE A 19 -4.78 11.66 -5.73
C PHE A 19 -6.18 11.88 -5.15
N ASP A 20 -7.20 11.52 -5.93
CA ASP A 20 -8.51 11.19 -5.39
C ASP A 20 -8.43 9.90 -4.57
N VAL A 21 -9.05 9.87 -3.40
CA VAL A 21 -9.04 8.73 -2.48
C VAL A 21 -10.46 8.22 -2.27
N SER A 22 -10.67 6.92 -2.43
CA SER A 22 -11.98 6.29 -2.19
C SER A 22 -12.37 6.34 -0.71
N GLU A 23 -13.64 6.07 -0.42
CA GLU A 23 -14.00 5.64 0.93
C GLU A 23 -13.22 4.38 1.32
N ARG A 24 -13.01 4.19 2.63
CA ARG A 24 -12.35 2.99 3.14
C ARG A 24 -13.23 1.77 2.90
N CYS A 25 -12.64 0.72 2.35
CA CYS A 25 -13.32 -0.55 2.17
C CYS A 25 -13.53 -1.21 3.54
N ASN A 26 -14.79 -1.30 3.99
CA ASN A 26 -15.13 -1.87 5.29
C ASN A 26 -15.70 -3.29 5.23
N ILE A 27 -15.71 -3.91 4.04
CA ILE A 27 -16.20 -5.27 3.81
C ILE A 27 -15.20 -6.29 4.40
N ARG A 28 -15.71 -7.34 5.05
CA ARG A 28 -14.91 -8.42 5.65
C ARG A 28 -15.26 -9.77 5.01
N PRO A 29 -14.28 -10.66 4.76
CA PRO A 29 -12.83 -10.44 4.89
C PRO A 29 -12.31 -9.36 3.93
N ARG A 30 -11.23 -8.66 4.32
CA ARG A 30 -10.79 -7.43 3.66
C ARG A 30 -9.50 -7.64 2.85
N SER A 31 -9.63 -7.70 1.52
CA SER A 31 -8.49 -7.87 0.61
C SER A 31 -7.73 -6.57 0.30
N PHE A 32 -8.37 -5.40 0.46
CA PHE A 32 -7.76 -4.06 0.31
C PHE A 32 -8.44 -3.04 1.24
N ASP A 33 -7.80 -1.90 1.49
CA ASP A 33 -8.28 -0.88 2.42
C ASP A 33 -8.81 0.37 1.72
N LEU A 34 -8.17 0.80 0.63
CA LEU A 34 -8.60 1.95 -0.16
C LEU A 34 -8.09 1.86 -1.61
N ILE A 35 -8.70 2.63 -2.50
CA ILE A 35 -8.28 2.83 -3.88
C ILE A 35 -7.96 4.31 -4.06
N VAL A 36 -6.93 4.61 -4.84
CA VAL A 36 -6.50 5.97 -5.15
C VAL A 36 -6.32 6.16 -6.65
N LYS A 37 -6.68 7.34 -7.16
CA LYS A 37 -6.60 7.67 -8.58
C LYS A 37 -5.99 9.05 -8.82
N ARG A 38 -5.10 9.15 -9.82
CA ARG A 38 -4.59 10.43 -10.36
C ARG A 38 -4.34 10.28 -11.86
N GLY A 39 -5.16 10.92 -12.68
CA GLY A 39 -5.15 10.70 -14.13
C GLY A 39 -5.42 9.23 -14.48
N ASP A 40 -4.50 8.62 -15.22
CA ASP A 40 -4.55 7.21 -15.61
C ASP A 40 -3.94 6.26 -14.56
N ILE A 41 -3.36 6.80 -13.48
CA ILE A 41 -2.80 6.00 -12.39
C ILE A 41 -3.94 5.60 -11.46
N LEU A 42 -4.16 4.30 -11.32
CA LEU A 42 -5.08 3.71 -10.35
C LEU A 42 -4.30 2.72 -9.48
N VAL A 43 -4.35 2.89 -8.16
CA VAL A 43 -3.66 2.00 -7.21
C VAL A 43 -4.66 1.49 -6.18
N ILE A 44 -4.66 0.18 -5.95
CA ILE A 44 -5.44 -0.46 -4.90
C ILE A 44 -4.49 -0.83 -3.76
N ILE A 45 -4.75 -0.26 -2.58
CA ILE A 45 -3.81 -0.29 -1.47
C ILE A 45 -4.35 -1.18 -0.35
N LYS A 46 -3.54 -2.16 0.04
CA LYS A 46 -3.68 -2.91 1.28
C LYS A 46 -2.81 -2.27 2.35
N VAL A 47 -3.40 -1.93 3.49
CA VAL A 47 -2.67 -1.36 4.63
C VAL A 47 -2.50 -2.42 5.71
N ALA A 48 -1.27 -2.64 6.16
CA ALA A 48 -0.96 -3.59 7.22
C ALA A 48 0.22 -3.09 8.06
N SER A 49 0.05 -2.92 9.37
CA SER A 49 1.17 -2.52 10.26
C SER A 49 2.36 -3.48 10.15
N HIS A 50 2.08 -4.75 9.95
CA HIS A 50 3.05 -5.78 9.66
C HIS A 50 2.70 -6.46 8.34
N ILE A 51 3.57 -6.38 7.33
CA ILE A 51 3.24 -6.89 5.99
C ILE A 51 3.14 -8.42 5.97
N ASP A 52 3.74 -9.12 6.93
CA ASP A 52 3.57 -10.58 7.05
C ASP A 52 2.15 -11.00 7.50
N ASN A 53 1.34 -10.07 7.99
CA ASN A 53 -0.09 -10.34 8.26
C ASN A 53 -0.92 -10.40 6.97
N VAL A 54 -0.38 -9.94 5.85
CA VAL A 54 -0.98 -10.19 4.53
C VAL A 54 -0.71 -11.65 4.21
N SER A 55 -1.76 -12.47 4.13
CA SER A 55 -1.69 -13.88 3.72
C SER A 55 -1.61 -14.02 2.19
N ALA A 56 -1.30 -15.22 1.71
CA ALA A 56 -1.28 -15.53 0.29
C ALA A 56 -2.65 -15.28 -0.36
N ASP A 57 -3.73 -15.68 0.33
CA ASP A 57 -5.10 -15.47 -0.15
C ASP A 57 -5.45 -13.98 -0.26
N ILE A 58 -5.09 -13.18 0.75
CA ILE A 58 -5.32 -11.72 0.72
C ILE A 58 -4.54 -11.08 -0.45
N ALA A 59 -3.28 -11.47 -0.65
CA ALA A 59 -2.47 -10.97 -1.76
C ALA A 59 -3.05 -11.40 -3.12
N TRP A 60 -3.50 -12.64 -3.24
CA TRP A 60 -4.11 -13.16 -4.46
C TRP A 60 -5.41 -12.39 -4.80
N ASP A 61 -6.31 -12.21 -3.83
CA ASP A 61 -7.53 -11.44 -4.00
C ASP A 61 -7.24 -9.98 -4.36
N LEU A 62 -6.28 -9.35 -3.67
CA LEU A 62 -5.86 -7.97 -3.94
C LEU A 62 -5.42 -7.82 -5.40
N ASN A 63 -4.56 -8.73 -5.86
CA ASN A 63 -4.07 -8.75 -7.23
C ASN A 63 -5.19 -9.02 -8.24
N LEU A 64 -6.08 -9.97 -7.94
CA LEU A 64 -7.22 -10.29 -8.82
C LEU A 64 -8.12 -9.08 -9.01
N ILE A 65 -8.48 -8.39 -7.92
CA ILE A 65 -9.30 -7.17 -7.98
C ILE A 65 -8.54 -6.07 -8.75
N ALA A 66 -7.25 -5.90 -8.49
CA ALA A 66 -6.43 -4.92 -9.20
C ALA A 66 -6.47 -5.13 -10.71
N GLN A 67 -6.28 -6.37 -11.18
CA GLN A 67 -6.32 -6.72 -12.60
C GLN A 67 -7.67 -6.40 -13.25
N HIS A 68 -8.78 -6.70 -12.57
CA HIS A 68 -10.12 -6.41 -13.09
C HIS A 68 -10.40 -4.90 -13.19
N LEU A 69 -9.78 -4.10 -12.31
CA LEU A 69 -9.91 -2.64 -12.30
C LEU A 69 -8.88 -1.93 -13.20
N GLY A 70 -7.88 -2.64 -13.72
CA GLY A 70 -6.72 -2.00 -14.36
C GLY A 70 -5.86 -1.20 -13.37
N ALA A 71 -5.89 -1.56 -12.08
CA ALA A 71 -5.15 -0.91 -11.01
C ALA A 71 -3.81 -1.63 -10.74
N THR A 72 -2.87 -0.91 -10.13
CA THR A 72 -1.66 -1.49 -9.54
C THR A 72 -1.93 -1.91 -8.09
N PRO A 73 -1.72 -3.18 -7.71
CA PRO A 73 -1.81 -3.60 -6.31
C PRO A 73 -0.57 -3.16 -5.53
N LEU A 74 -0.77 -2.61 -4.33
CA LEU A 74 0.30 -2.17 -3.46
C LEU A 74 0.00 -2.50 -2.00
N ILE A 75 1.00 -3.02 -1.28
CA ILE A 75 0.94 -3.17 0.18
C ILE A 75 1.72 -2.01 0.80
N VAL A 76 1.13 -1.35 1.79
CA VAL A 76 1.82 -0.32 2.58
C VAL A 76 1.79 -0.73 4.05
N GLY A 77 2.96 -0.79 4.67
CA GLY A 77 3.11 -1.25 6.04
C GLY A 77 4.32 -0.70 6.76
N GLU A 78 4.40 -0.91 8.07
CA GLU A 78 5.48 -0.35 8.90
C GLU A 78 6.60 -1.38 9.12
N ARG A 79 6.28 -2.69 9.11
CA ARG A 79 7.21 -3.75 9.54
C ARG A 79 7.16 -5.01 8.68
N ALA A 80 8.28 -5.72 8.63
CA ALA A 80 8.41 -7.09 8.14
C ALA A 80 9.35 -7.89 9.04
N ARG A 81 8.99 -9.14 9.33
CA ARG A 81 9.71 -10.02 10.27
C ARG A 81 9.99 -9.29 11.59
N ASP A 82 11.27 -9.14 11.95
CA ASP A 82 11.66 -8.50 13.21
C ASP A 82 12.12 -7.04 13.03
N ALA A 83 11.94 -6.46 11.83
CA ALA A 83 12.45 -5.12 11.49
C ALA A 83 11.36 -4.20 10.92
N ASP A 84 11.64 -2.89 10.95
CA ASP A 84 10.84 -1.88 10.25
C ASP A 84 11.15 -1.93 8.74
N LEU A 85 10.16 -1.55 7.92
CA LEU A 85 10.42 -1.36 6.49
C LEU A 85 11.29 -0.13 6.30
N GLU A 86 12.42 -0.30 5.62
CA GLU A 86 13.36 0.77 5.40
C GLU A 86 12.84 1.76 4.35
N ARG A 87 12.99 3.07 4.63
CA ARG A 87 12.66 4.14 3.68
C ARG A 87 13.49 4.01 2.41
N GLY A 88 12.84 4.07 1.26
CA GLY A 88 13.48 3.93 -0.05
C GLY A 88 13.71 2.48 -0.50
N VAL A 89 13.18 1.50 0.23
CA VAL A 89 13.30 0.07 -0.08
C VAL A 89 11.96 -0.52 -0.52
N VAL A 90 11.98 -1.33 -1.58
CA VAL A 90 10.84 -2.14 -2.01
C VAL A 90 11.03 -3.58 -1.56
N TYR A 91 10.02 -4.10 -0.86
CA TYR A 91 9.91 -5.49 -0.43
C TYR A 91 8.91 -6.24 -1.32
N ILE A 92 8.99 -7.57 -1.35
CA ILE A 92 7.97 -8.42 -1.99
C ILE A 92 7.24 -9.29 -0.97
N ARG A 93 5.92 -9.26 -1.04
CA ARG A 93 5.03 -10.16 -0.31
C ARG A 93 4.11 -10.87 -1.28
N TYR A 94 4.31 -12.19 -1.44
CA TYR A 94 3.55 -13.04 -2.38
C TYR A 94 3.49 -12.49 -3.82
N GLY A 95 4.60 -11.93 -4.31
CA GLY A 95 4.70 -11.36 -5.64
C GLY A 95 4.17 -9.92 -5.78
N LEU A 96 3.67 -9.31 -4.70
CA LEU A 96 3.23 -7.92 -4.68
C LEU A 96 4.26 -7.02 -4.01
N PHE A 97 4.39 -5.79 -4.49
CA PHE A 97 5.25 -4.80 -3.87
C PHE A 97 4.69 -4.35 -2.52
N ALA A 98 5.58 -4.24 -1.55
CA ALA A 98 5.33 -3.73 -0.22
C ALA A 98 6.35 -2.63 0.10
N ILE A 99 5.86 -1.49 0.60
CA ILE A 99 6.71 -0.33 0.93
C ILE A 99 6.30 0.31 2.26
N SER A 100 7.21 1.10 2.82
CA SER A 100 6.93 1.93 4.00
C SER A 100 6.10 3.17 3.64
N PRO A 101 5.39 3.80 4.60
CA PRO A 101 4.71 5.07 4.39
C PRO A 101 5.65 6.20 3.96
N GLU A 102 6.89 6.19 4.45
CA GLU A 102 7.92 7.16 4.06
C GLU A 102 8.31 6.99 2.60
N THR A 103 8.43 5.74 2.14
CA THR A 103 8.70 5.43 0.72
C THR A 103 7.51 5.80 -0.17
N LEU A 104 6.28 5.61 0.33
CA LEU A 104 5.07 6.06 -0.35
C LEU A 104 5.06 7.59 -0.53
N TYR A 105 5.41 8.33 0.53
CA TYR A 105 5.52 9.79 0.50
C TYR A 105 6.61 10.25 -0.48
N ASP A 106 7.81 9.68 -0.37
CA ASP A 106 8.93 10.01 -1.25
C ASP A 106 8.54 9.82 -2.72
N TYR A 107 7.90 8.70 -3.04
CA TYR A 107 7.54 8.40 -4.42
C TYR A 107 6.41 9.28 -4.96
N PHE A 108 5.30 9.40 -4.23
CA PHE A 108 4.10 10.06 -4.76
C PHE A 108 4.08 11.58 -4.53
N VAL A 109 4.70 12.08 -3.46
CA VAL A 109 4.73 13.50 -3.09
C VAL A 109 6.02 14.15 -3.56
N GLU A 110 7.19 13.59 -3.22
CA GLU A 110 8.49 14.18 -3.54
C GLU A 110 9.02 13.79 -4.94
N GLY A 111 8.41 12.79 -5.58
CA GLY A 111 8.86 12.28 -6.88
C GLY A 111 10.19 11.53 -6.83
N VAL A 112 10.59 11.06 -5.65
CA VAL A 112 11.85 10.32 -5.41
C VAL A 112 11.58 8.81 -5.47
N PRO A 113 12.13 8.08 -6.45
CA PRO A 113 11.93 6.64 -6.55
C PRO A 113 12.69 5.87 -5.47
N PRO A 114 12.20 4.68 -5.07
CA PRO A 114 12.96 3.80 -4.20
C PRO A 114 14.28 3.37 -4.86
N LEU A 115 15.32 3.21 -4.05
CA LEU A 115 16.71 3.03 -4.50
C LEU A 115 17.17 1.56 -4.42
N VAL A 116 16.52 0.75 -3.59
CA VAL A 116 16.97 -0.62 -3.29
C VAL A 116 15.78 -1.58 -3.28
N TYR A 117 16.06 -2.80 -3.74
CA TYR A 117 15.15 -3.93 -3.67
C TYR A 117 15.66 -4.94 -2.64
N ALA A 118 14.81 -5.36 -1.70
CA ALA A 118 15.13 -6.37 -0.70
C ALA A 118 14.31 -7.66 -0.97
N SER A 119 15.01 -8.78 -1.14
CA SER A 119 14.42 -10.12 -1.34
C SER A 119 14.23 -10.88 -0.03
#